data_AF-A0A8S0SFR2-F1
#
_entry.id   AF-A0A8S0SFR2-F1
#
_cell.length_a   1.000
_cell.length_b   1.000
_cell.length_c   1.000
_cell.angle_alpha   90.00
_cell.angle_beta   90.00
_cell.angle_gamma   90.00
#
_symmetry.space_group_name_H-M   'P 1'
#
loop_
_entity.id
_entity.type
_entity.pdbx_description
1 polymer ?
#
loop_
_entity_poly.entity_id
_entity_poly.type
_entity_poly.pdbx_seq_one_letter_code
_entity_poly.pdbx_strand_id
1 'polypeptide(L)'
;MASTGEDATIQYFEKGAAVEISSNDEGFRGSWFEGTVIRPPSETTTSISSRSKRNSVRNQYNKNKKNTLRVLVEYKNLMEDEAGTKRLREELDLVQLRPPPPGEKLQSFKFNEEVDAYYNEGWWEGVVTGVLGNGMYSVFFRGNREQIDFKASQLRLHREWVKGKWIPPLEDVPPLELEHDEVRRF
;
A
#
# COMPACT_ATOMS: atom_id res chain seq x y z
N MET A 1 -23.64 10.73 -14.22
CA MET A 1 -23.78 10.25 -12.83
C MET A 1 -22.37 10.14 -12.27
N ALA A 2 -22.02 10.94 -11.26
CA ALA A 2 -20.67 10.89 -10.68
C ALA A 2 -20.60 9.68 -9.75
N SER A 3 -19.81 8.68 -10.12
CA SER A 3 -19.43 7.57 -9.22
C SER A 3 -18.79 8.20 -7.99
N THR A 4 -19.37 7.92 -6.82
CA THR A 4 -18.83 8.38 -5.52
C THR A 4 -17.40 7.86 -5.39
N GLY A 5 -16.44 8.67 -4.94
CA GLY A 5 -15.01 8.30 -4.97
C GLY A 5 -14.59 7.00 -4.27
N GLU A 6 -15.48 6.40 -3.47
CA GLU A 6 -15.33 5.07 -2.86
C GLU A 6 -15.59 3.92 -3.86
N ASP A 7 -16.46 4.16 -4.85
CA ASP A 7 -16.79 3.24 -5.94
C ASP A 7 -15.64 3.21 -6.99
N ALA A 8 -14.96 4.35 -7.17
CA ALA A 8 -13.78 4.44 -8.03
C ALA A 8 -12.55 3.69 -7.49
N THR A 9 -12.45 3.42 -6.17
CA THR A 9 -11.31 2.67 -5.60
C THR A 9 -11.55 1.15 -5.58
N ILE A 10 -12.80 0.70 -5.61
CA ILE A 10 -13.17 -0.73 -5.61
C ILE A 10 -12.62 -1.45 -6.85
N GLN A 11 -12.58 -0.78 -8.00
CA GLN A 11 -12.11 -1.37 -9.27
C GLN A 11 -10.67 -1.88 -9.21
N TYR A 12 -9.84 -1.41 -8.27
CA TYR A 12 -8.44 -1.84 -8.13
C TYR A 12 -8.29 -3.15 -7.34
N PHE A 13 -9.36 -3.64 -6.72
CA PHE A 13 -9.34 -4.79 -5.81
C PHE A 13 -10.11 -5.99 -6.37
N GLU A 14 -9.89 -6.29 -7.65
CA GLU A 14 -10.42 -7.51 -8.27
C GLU A 14 -9.66 -8.76 -7.80
N LYS A 15 -10.27 -9.94 -7.94
CA LYS A 15 -9.62 -11.20 -7.58
C LYS A 15 -8.33 -11.39 -8.39
N GLY A 16 -7.22 -11.62 -7.70
CA GLY A 16 -5.89 -11.78 -8.28
C GLY A 16 -5.11 -10.47 -8.40
N ALA A 17 -5.70 -9.31 -8.10
CA ALA A 17 -4.98 -8.05 -8.08
C ALA A 17 -3.88 -8.06 -7.02
N ALA A 18 -2.68 -7.61 -7.40
CA ALA A 18 -1.62 -7.33 -6.45
C ALA A 18 -2.01 -6.10 -5.61
N VAL A 19 -1.66 -6.12 -4.33
CA VAL A 19 -1.95 -5.05 -3.38
C VAL A 19 -0.79 -4.88 -2.40
N GLU A 20 -0.73 -3.70 -1.78
CA GLU A 20 0.03 -3.48 -0.56
C GLU A 20 -0.94 -3.34 0.62
N ILE A 21 -0.55 -3.93 1.75
CA ILE A 21 -1.35 -4.12 2.95
C ILE A 21 -0.70 -3.38 4.10
N SER A 22 -1.44 -2.52 4.79
CA SER A 22 -0.99 -1.86 6.02
C SER A 22 -1.70 -2.44 7.25
N SER A 23 -0.97 -2.49 8.37
CA SER A 23 -1.53 -2.83 9.67
C SER A 23 -1.47 -1.64 10.63
N ASN A 24 -2.51 -1.50 11.46
CA ASN A 24 -2.57 -0.52 12.53
C ASN A 24 -1.98 -1.03 13.85
N ASP A 25 -1.58 -2.29 13.89
CA ASP A 25 -1.01 -2.93 15.06
C ASP A 25 0.29 -2.25 15.48
N GLU A 26 0.55 -2.30 16.79
CA GLU A 26 1.77 -1.77 17.35
C GLU A 26 2.99 -2.48 16.74
N GLY A 27 3.99 -1.70 16.33
CA GLY A 27 5.17 -2.22 15.63
C GLY A 27 5.04 -2.30 14.11
N PHE A 28 3.85 -2.23 13.53
CA PHE A 28 3.64 -2.31 12.07
C PHE A 28 3.19 -0.99 11.44
N ARG A 29 3.09 0.08 12.22
CA ARG A 29 2.67 1.39 11.71
C ARG A 29 3.69 1.94 10.71
N GLY A 30 3.18 2.42 9.57
CA GLY A 30 4.01 2.90 8.47
C GLY A 30 4.59 1.77 7.59
N SER A 31 4.20 0.52 7.82
CA SER A 31 4.62 -0.60 6.98
C SER A 31 3.57 -0.96 5.92
N TRP A 32 4.07 -1.45 4.78
CA TRP A 32 3.29 -1.92 3.65
C TRP A 32 3.82 -3.28 3.20
N PHE A 33 3.01 -4.33 3.32
CA PHE A 33 3.36 -5.68 2.91
C PHE A 33 2.70 -6.04 1.58
N GLU A 34 3.45 -6.71 0.71
CA GLU A 34 2.92 -7.16 -0.57
C GLU A 34 1.92 -8.32 -0.37
N GLY A 35 0.85 -8.31 -1.15
CA GLY A 35 -0.17 -9.35 -1.12
C GLY A 35 -0.98 -9.44 -2.41
N THR A 36 -2.00 -10.29 -2.39
CA THR A 36 -2.90 -10.55 -3.51
C THR A 36 -4.34 -10.66 -3.04
N VAL A 37 -5.27 -10.04 -3.76
CA VAL A 37 -6.70 -10.15 -3.47
C VAL A 37 -7.19 -11.57 -3.79
N ILE A 38 -7.71 -12.25 -2.77
CA ILE A 38 -8.33 -13.57 -2.90
C ILE A 38 -9.85 -13.44 -3.09
N ARG A 39 -10.47 -12.51 -2.35
CA ARG A 39 -11.90 -12.19 -2.46
C ARG A 39 -12.06 -10.67 -2.57
N PRO A 40 -12.64 -10.17 -3.68
CA PRO A 40 -12.86 -8.74 -3.87
C PRO A 40 -13.86 -8.19 -2.85
N PRO A 41 -13.93 -6.85 -2.70
CA PRO A 41 -14.95 -6.23 -1.86
C PRO A 41 -16.34 -6.57 -2.42
N SER A 42 -17.11 -7.34 -1.66
CA SER A 42 -18.53 -7.58 -1.92
C SER A 42 -19.35 -6.83 -0.90
N GLU A 43 -20.44 -6.19 -1.32
CA GLU A 43 -21.43 -5.68 -0.36
C GLU A 43 -21.87 -6.84 0.53
N THR A 44 -21.49 -6.77 1.81
CA THR A 44 -22.00 -7.72 2.78
C THR A 44 -23.40 -7.23 3.12
N THR A 45 -24.38 -7.53 2.26
CA THR A 45 -25.77 -7.48 2.72
C THR A 45 -25.81 -8.45 3.87
N THR A 46 -25.76 -7.94 5.10
CA THR A 46 -26.18 -8.73 6.25
C THR A 46 -27.67 -8.95 6.04
N SER A 47 -28.04 -9.89 5.17
CA SER A 47 -29.32 -10.54 5.20
C SER A 47 -29.34 -11.18 6.57
N ILE A 48 -29.93 -10.45 7.51
CA ILE A 48 -30.43 -11.00 8.76
C ILE A 48 -31.02 -12.34 8.37
N SER A 49 -30.40 -13.42 8.81
CA SER A 49 -31.00 -14.73 8.75
C SER A 49 -32.33 -14.57 9.47
N SER A 50 -33.40 -14.42 8.69
CA SER A 50 -34.78 -14.29 9.15
C SER A 50 -35.22 -15.66 9.64
N ARG A 51 -34.65 -16.07 10.77
CA ARG A 51 -35.10 -17.22 11.55
C ARG A 51 -34.93 -16.93 13.03
N SER A 52 -35.63 -15.89 13.49
CA SER A 52 -36.03 -15.74 14.88
C SER A 52 -37.33 -14.97 14.94
N LYS A 53 -38.46 -15.71 14.86
CA LYS A 53 -39.73 -15.25 15.40
C LYS A 53 -39.56 -15.11 16.91
N ARG A 54 -39.38 -13.89 17.41
CA ARG A 54 -39.89 -13.49 18.74
C ARG A 54 -39.91 -11.97 18.87
N ASN A 55 -41.11 -11.48 19.11
CA ASN A 55 -41.43 -10.09 19.40
C ASN A 55 -40.57 -9.58 20.58
N SER A 56 -39.77 -8.55 20.32
CA SER A 56 -39.22 -7.67 21.36
C SER A 56 -39.46 -6.24 20.92
N VAL A 57 -40.38 -5.59 21.61
CA VAL A 57 -40.73 -4.18 21.47
C VAL A 57 -39.52 -3.36 21.94
N ARG A 58 -39.11 -2.41 21.09
CA ARG A 58 -38.22 -1.27 21.40
C ARG A 58 -36.72 -1.61 21.57
N ASN A 59 -35.94 -1.27 20.54
CA ASN A 59 -34.82 -0.36 20.77
C ASN A 59 -34.55 0.52 19.56
N GLN A 60 -34.94 1.79 19.71
CA GLN A 60 -34.72 2.89 18.79
C GLN A 60 -33.30 3.41 19.04
N TYR A 61 -32.31 2.66 18.55
CA TYR A 61 -30.94 3.13 18.39
C TYR A 61 -30.49 2.61 17.03
N ASN A 62 -30.70 3.42 15.99
CA ASN A 62 -30.11 3.18 14.67
C ASN A 62 -28.60 3.36 14.81
N LYS A 63 -27.92 2.29 15.20
CA LYS A 63 -26.48 2.14 15.05
C LYS A 63 -26.25 2.19 13.54
N ASN A 64 -25.78 3.32 13.03
CA ASN A 64 -25.32 3.50 11.65
C ASN A 64 -24.42 2.31 11.30
N LYS A 65 -25.00 1.32 10.63
CA LYS A 65 -24.34 0.08 10.26
C LYS A 65 -23.51 0.45 9.04
N LYS A 66 -22.30 1.01 9.27
CA LYS A 66 -21.33 1.26 8.21
C LYS A 66 -21.18 -0.05 7.44
N ASN A 67 -21.55 -0.02 6.16
CA ASN A 67 -21.27 -1.09 5.23
C ASN A 67 -19.74 -1.11 5.06
N THR A 68 -19.03 -1.93 5.84
CA THR A 68 -17.58 -2.08 5.69
C THR A 68 -17.34 -3.08 4.58
N LEU A 69 -16.93 -2.62 3.41
CA LEU A 69 -16.46 -3.48 2.34
C LEU A 69 -15.18 -4.18 2.82
N ARG A 70 -15.26 -5.50 2.98
CA ARG A 70 -14.15 -6.35 3.41
C ARG A 70 -13.55 -7.10 2.22
N VAL A 71 -12.24 -7.07 2.12
CA VAL A 71 -11.45 -7.76 1.09
C VAL A 71 -10.63 -8.84 1.76
N LEU A 72 -10.67 -10.07 1.24
CA LEU A 72 -9.76 -11.13 1.69
C LEU A 72 -8.48 -11.04 0.87
N VAL A 73 -7.35 -10.89 1.54
CA VAL A 73 -6.03 -10.86 0.91
C VAL A 73 -5.19 -12.03 1.40
N GLU A 74 -4.19 -12.40 0.60
CA GLU A 74 -3.12 -13.33 0.97
C GLU A 74 -1.79 -12.58 0.88
N TYR A 75 -1.01 -12.60 1.97
CA TYR A 75 0.30 -11.97 2.02
C TYR A 75 1.30 -12.75 1.13
N LYS A 76 2.25 -12.04 0.52
CA LYS A 76 3.24 -12.65 -0.38
C LYS A 76 4.32 -13.44 0.37
N ASN A 77 4.80 -12.89 1.48
CA ASN A 77 5.94 -13.44 2.24
C ASN A 77 5.57 -13.92 3.65
N LEU A 78 4.44 -13.47 4.22
CA LEU A 78 4.00 -13.89 5.56
C LEU A 78 3.28 -15.24 5.52
N MET A 79 3.62 -16.12 6.47
CA MET A 79 3.09 -17.49 6.58
C MET A 79 2.16 -17.61 7.80
N GLU A 80 1.12 -18.41 7.66
CA GLU A 80 0.15 -18.71 8.74
C GLU A 80 0.68 -19.81 9.68
N ASP A 81 1.52 -20.71 9.14
CA ASP A 81 2.10 -21.83 9.87
C ASP A 81 3.63 -21.70 9.98
N GLU A 82 4.17 -22.28 11.05
CA GLU A 82 5.62 -22.35 11.26
C GLU A 82 6.32 -23.22 10.20
N ALA A 83 5.56 -24.13 9.57
CA ALA A 83 6.06 -25.00 8.51
C ALA A 83 6.27 -24.28 7.17
N GLY A 84 5.75 -23.06 7.00
CA GLY A 84 5.84 -22.32 5.75
C GLY A 84 5.07 -22.98 4.60
N THR A 85 3.99 -23.71 4.88
CA THR A 85 3.17 -24.37 3.85
C THR A 85 1.97 -23.54 3.43
N LYS A 86 1.50 -22.63 4.29
CA LYS A 86 0.33 -21.80 4.03
C LYS A 86 0.66 -20.33 4.26
N ARG A 87 0.39 -19.50 3.24
CA ARG A 87 0.50 -18.05 3.34
C ARG A 87 -0.61 -17.48 4.21
N LEU A 88 -0.28 -16.45 4.98
CA LEU A 88 -1.23 -15.75 5.84
C LEU A 88 -2.32 -15.08 4.99
N ARG A 89 -3.57 -15.21 5.44
CA ARG A 89 -4.72 -14.53 4.85
C ARG A 89 -5.46 -13.70 5.87
N GLU A 90 -5.98 -12.56 5.46
CA GLU A 90 -6.66 -11.62 6.36
C GLU A 90 -7.81 -10.89 5.66
N GLU A 91 -8.88 -10.62 6.42
CA GLU A 91 -10.01 -9.82 5.95
C GLU A 91 -9.88 -8.37 6.38
N LEU A 92 -9.57 -7.50 5.42
CA LEU A 92 -9.20 -6.11 5.66
C LEU A 92 -10.24 -5.14 5.13
N ASP A 93 -10.27 -3.95 5.74
CA ASP A 93 -11.02 -2.81 5.21
C ASP A 93 -10.26 -2.18 4.04
N LEU A 94 -10.97 -1.59 3.07
CA LEU A 94 -10.36 -0.94 1.90
C LEU A 94 -9.31 0.14 2.26
N VAL A 95 -9.44 0.76 3.43
CA VAL A 95 -8.48 1.78 3.91
C VAL A 95 -7.11 1.21 4.28
N GLN A 96 -7.00 -0.10 4.49
CA GLN A 96 -5.75 -0.81 4.78
C GLN A 96 -5.08 -1.34 3.50
N LEU A 97 -5.68 -1.09 2.33
CA LEU A 97 -5.24 -1.62 1.06
C LEU A 97 -4.94 -0.50 0.08
N ARG A 98 -3.89 -0.69 -0.72
CA ARG A 98 -3.60 0.12 -1.90
C ARG A 98 -3.09 -0.78 -3.03
N PRO A 99 -3.19 -0.37 -4.30
CA PRO A 99 -2.45 -1.03 -5.36
C PRO A 99 -0.92 -0.91 -5.10
N PRO A 100 -0.07 -1.65 -5.81
CA PRO A 100 1.36 -1.39 -5.81
C PRO A 100 1.65 0.01 -6.36
N PRO A 101 2.58 0.78 -5.76
CA PRO A 101 2.95 2.06 -6.31
C PRO A 101 3.57 1.88 -7.70
N PRO A 102 3.42 2.89 -8.58
CA PRO A 102 4.01 2.83 -9.90
C PRO A 102 5.54 2.74 -9.79
N GLY A 103 6.15 1.96 -10.67
CA GLY A 103 7.60 1.77 -10.67
C GLY A 103 8.34 3.06 -11.01
N GLU A 104 9.16 3.54 -10.10
CA GLU A 104 10.11 4.62 -10.35
C GLU A 104 11.49 4.08 -10.72
N LYS A 105 12.21 4.86 -11.53
CA LYS A 105 13.62 4.61 -11.86
C LYS A 105 14.56 5.55 -11.11
N LEU A 106 14.10 6.20 -10.03
CA LEU A 106 14.97 7.08 -9.25
C LEU A 106 16.16 6.27 -8.71
N GLN A 107 17.35 6.72 -9.06
CA GLN A 107 18.61 6.10 -8.63
C GLN A 107 19.27 6.88 -7.49
N SER A 108 18.71 8.04 -7.11
CA SER A 108 19.25 8.90 -6.08
C SER A 108 18.20 9.61 -5.26
N PHE A 109 18.48 9.73 -3.96
CA PHE A 109 17.65 10.44 -2.99
C PHE A 109 18.41 11.61 -2.36
N LYS A 110 17.70 12.59 -1.82
CA LYS A 110 18.25 13.76 -1.15
C LYS A 110 17.97 13.70 0.34
N PHE A 111 18.77 14.44 1.12
CA PHE A 111 18.49 14.63 2.54
C PHE A 111 17.08 15.20 2.72
N ASN A 112 16.36 14.66 3.71
CA ASN A 112 14.99 15.00 4.09
C ASN A 112 13.89 14.57 3.08
N GLU A 113 14.20 13.72 2.09
CA GLU A 113 13.17 13.07 1.27
C GLU A 113 12.49 11.94 2.05
N GLU A 114 11.17 11.83 1.89
CA GLU A 114 10.37 10.73 2.44
C GLU A 114 10.43 9.53 1.49
N VAL A 115 10.80 8.39 2.04
CA VAL A 115 11.04 7.15 1.29
C VAL A 115 10.34 5.99 1.97
N ASP A 116 9.98 4.97 1.19
CA ASP A 116 9.74 3.65 1.75
C ASP A 116 11.02 2.82 1.62
N ALA A 117 11.48 2.23 2.72
CA ALA A 117 12.63 1.33 2.73
C ALA A 117 12.18 -0.13 2.83
N TYR A 118 12.74 -0.99 1.98
CA TYR A 118 12.45 -2.43 2.00
C TYR A 118 13.24 -3.11 3.11
N TYR A 119 12.54 -3.54 4.16
CA TYR A 119 13.10 -4.14 5.37
C TYR A 119 12.10 -5.14 5.98
N ASN A 120 12.58 -6.28 6.48
CA ASN A 120 11.74 -7.36 7.06
C ASN A 120 10.51 -7.69 6.20
N GLU A 121 10.72 -7.89 4.89
CA GLU A 121 9.70 -8.30 3.91
C GLU A 121 8.57 -7.29 3.65
N GLY A 122 8.71 -6.06 4.16
CA GLY A 122 7.78 -4.97 3.93
C GLY A 122 8.49 -3.67 3.53
N TRP A 123 7.69 -2.71 3.08
CA TRP A 123 8.09 -1.35 2.78
C TRP A 123 7.75 -0.44 3.97
N TRP A 124 8.76 0.21 4.55
CA TRP A 124 8.62 1.00 5.76
C TRP A 124 8.85 2.49 5.49
N GLU A 125 7.88 3.31 5.86
CA GLU A 125 7.96 4.76 5.78
C GLU A 125 9.12 5.30 6.65
N GLY A 126 10.02 6.04 6.02
CA GLY A 126 11.15 6.69 6.67
C GLY A 126 11.54 7.99 5.97
N VAL A 127 12.52 8.68 6.56
CA VAL A 127 13.09 9.91 6.00
C VAL A 127 14.60 9.76 5.82
N VAL A 128 15.12 10.19 4.69
CA VAL A 128 16.57 10.19 4.44
C VAL A 128 17.24 11.23 5.35
N THR A 129 18.11 10.77 6.25
CA THR A 129 18.88 11.63 7.17
C THR A 129 20.37 11.67 6.83
N GLY A 130 20.81 10.88 5.85
CA GLY A 130 22.18 10.94 5.34
C GLY A 130 22.27 10.44 3.92
N VAL A 131 23.01 11.16 3.07
CA VAL A 131 23.43 10.67 1.75
C VAL A 131 24.88 10.24 1.88
N LEU A 132 25.11 8.94 1.86
CA LEU A 132 26.44 8.36 2.00
C LEU A 132 27.06 8.23 0.60
N GLY A 133 28.39 8.36 0.50
CA GLY A 133 29.08 8.06 -0.75
C GLY A 133 28.86 6.59 -1.13
N ASN A 134 28.88 6.25 -2.44
CA ASN A 134 28.61 4.94 -3.06
C ASN A 134 27.13 4.55 -3.32
N GLY A 135 26.19 5.49 -3.17
CA GLY A 135 24.76 5.22 -3.40
C GLY A 135 24.05 4.55 -2.23
N MET A 136 24.62 4.70 -1.04
CA MET A 136 24.00 4.35 0.23
C MET A 136 23.33 5.58 0.87
N TYR A 137 22.27 5.33 1.63
CA TYR A 137 21.46 6.34 2.28
C TYR A 137 21.15 5.89 3.70
N SER A 138 21.27 6.80 4.65
CA SER A 138 20.82 6.57 6.01
C SER A 138 19.37 7.01 6.12
N VAL A 139 18.49 6.13 6.57
CA VAL A 139 17.04 6.37 6.69
C VAL A 139 16.65 6.26 8.16
N PHE A 140 15.92 7.26 8.64
CA PHE A 140 15.35 7.30 9.98
C PHE A 140 13.87 6.91 9.96
N PHE A 141 13.50 5.94 10.79
CA PHE A 141 12.13 5.47 10.94
C PHE A 141 11.48 6.11 12.17
N ARG A 142 10.46 6.93 11.95
CA ARG A 142 9.80 7.67 13.04
C ARG A 142 9.10 6.75 14.05
N GLY A 143 8.57 5.61 13.59
CA GLY A 143 7.77 4.69 14.41
C GLY A 143 8.55 4.01 15.53
N ASN A 144 9.77 3.54 15.25
CA ASN A 144 10.62 2.83 16.20
C ASN A 144 11.89 3.62 16.60
N ARG A 145 12.10 4.82 16.03
CA ARG A 145 13.26 5.69 16.25
C ARG A 145 14.60 5.05 15.88
N GLU A 146 14.58 4.16 14.90
CA GLU A 146 15.79 3.53 14.37
C GLU A 146 16.35 4.30 13.18
N GLN A 147 17.66 4.18 12.97
CA GLN A 147 18.35 4.68 11.80
C GLN A 147 19.15 3.53 11.17
N ILE A 148 18.92 3.26 9.89
CA ILE A 148 19.51 2.13 9.18
C ILE A 148 19.98 2.60 7.80
N ASP A 149 21.10 2.06 7.34
CA ASP A 149 21.65 2.36 6.03
C ASP A 149 21.14 1.39 4.96
N PHE A 150 20.71 1.95 3.83
CA PHE A 150 20.15 1.21 2.69
C PHE A 150 20.85 1.60 1.39
N LYS A 151 20.87 0.68 0.43
CA LYS A 151 21.22 1.02 -0.96
C LYS A 151 20.03 1.69 -1.65
N ALA A 152 20.31 2.47 -2.70
CA ALA A 152 19.27 3.03 -3.58
C ALA A 152 18.23 1.99 -4.02
N SER A 153 18.66 0.76 -4.34
CA SER A 153 17.78 -0.33 -4.79
C SER A 153 16.83 -0.89 -3.72
N GLN A 154 17.02 -0.53 -2.46
CA GLN A 154 16.16 -0.92 -1.34
C GLN A 154 15.23 0.22 -0.92
N LEU A 155 15.29 1.36 -1.61
CA LEU A 155 14.47 2.53 -1.34
C LEU A 155 13.57 2.81 -2.54
N ARG A 156 12.42 3.41 -2.26
CA ARG A 156 11.56 4.05 -3.26
C ARG A 156 10.99 5.34 -2.67
N LEU A 157 10.55 6.26 -3.51
CA LEU A 157 9.86 7.46 -3.03
C LEU A 157 8.59 7.06 -2.28
N HIS A 158 8.39 7.65 -1.10
CA HIS A 158 7.14 7.46 -0.36
C HIS A 158 5.99 8.12 -1.12
N ARG A 159 4.89 7.37 -1.29
CA ARG A 159 3.68 7.84 -1.98
C ARG A 159 2.46 7.40 -1.20
N GLU A 160 1.48 8.29 -1.10
CA GLU A 160 0.17 8.00 -0.53
C GLU A 160 -0.84 7.64 -1.62
N TRP A 161 -1.69 6.66 -1.34
CA TRP A 161 -2.81 6.30 -2.20
C TRP A 161 -4.09 6.98 -1.68
N VAL A 162 -4.54 8.02 -2.38
CA VAL A 162 -5.68 8.83 -1.96
C VAL A 162 -6.69 8.92 -3.08
N LYS A 163 -7.91 8.38 -2.84
CA LYS A 163 -9.06 8.48 -3.76
C LYS A 163 -8.75 8.07 -5.21
N GLY A 164 -8.04 6.96 -5.38
CA GLY A 164 -7.74 6.44 -6.73
C GLY A 164 -6.50 7.04 -7.38
N LYS A 165 -5.68 7.81 -6.65
CA LYS A 165 -4.48 8.47 -7.18
C LYS A 165 -3.30 8.33 -6.23
N TRP A 166 -2.11 8.21 -6.81
CA TRP A 166 -0.84 8.30 -6.10
C TRP A 166 -0.42 9.75 -5.91
N ILE A 167 -0.02 10.10 -4.69
CA ILE A 167 0.45 11.42 -4.30
C ILE A 167 1.84 11.29 -3.64
N PRO A 168 2.89 12.02 -4.09
CA PRO A 168 2.91 12.84 -5.31
C PRO A 168 2.57 12.00 -6.56
N PRO A 169 2.20 12.59 -7.71
CA PRO A 169 2.05 11.87 -8.97
C PRO A 169 3.41 11.40 -9.52
N LEU A 170 3.44 10.50 -10.50
CA LEU A 170 4.70 10.17 -11.19
C LEU A 170 5.21 11.41 -11.90
N GLU A 171 6.50 11.72 -11.76
CA GLU A 171 7.12 12.70 -12.64
C GLU A 171 7.20 12.08 -14.04
N ASP A 172 6.55 12.72 -15.02
CA ASP A 172 6.77 12.40 -16.43
C ASP A 172 8.21 12.78 -16.75
N VAL A 173 9.13 11.83 -16.73
CA VAL A 173 10.51 12.06 -17.22
C VAL A 173 10.35 12.47 -18.69
N PRO A 174 10.68 13.72 -19.09
CA PRO A 174 10.67 14.09 -20.50
C PRO A 174 11.63 13.13 -21.22
N PRO A 175 11.29 12.65 -22.44
CA PRO A 175 12.23 11.86 -23.22
C PRO A 175 13.55 12.63 -23.29
N LEU A 176 14.63 12.02 -22.83
CA LEU A 176 15.98 12.57 -22.95
C LEU A 176 16.15 13.00 -24.41
N GLU A 177 16.31 14.30 -24.66
CA GLU A 177 16.70 14.80 -25.96
C GLU A 177 18.07 14.19 -26.26
N LEU A 178 18.07 13.11 -27.06
CA LEU A 178 19.29 12.58 -27.64
C LEU A 178 19.85 13.69 -28.53
N GLU A 179 20.88 14.37 -28.02
CA GLU A 179 21.71 15.27 -28.81
C GLU A 179 22.11 14.51 -30.09
N HIS A 180 21.55 14.96 -31.21
CA HIS A 180 22.10 14.63 -32.51
C HIS A 180 23.41 15.39 -32.61
N ASP A 181 24.49 14.75 -32.17
CA ASP A 181 25.83 15.11 -32.63
C ASP A 181 25.83 14.96 -34.15
N GLU A 182 25.70 16.09 -34.85
CA GLU A 182 25.98 16.18 -36.27
C GLU A 182 27.45 15.76 -36.48
N VAL A 183 27.64 14.51 -36.90
CA VAL A 183 28.85 14.11 -37.61
C VAL A 183 28.84 14.82 -38.97
N ARG A 184 29.31 16.06 -38.97
CA ARG A 184 29.71 16.79 -40.18
C ARG A 184 31.06 17.45 -39.95
N ARG A 185 32.13 16.69 -40.21
CA ARG A 185 33.34 17.19 -40.89
C ARG A 185 33.94 16.05 -41.71
N PHE A 186 33.59 16.04 -43.00
CA PHE A 186 34.52 15.69 -44.06
C PHE A 186 35.38 16.91 -44.35
#